data_AF-A0A539EKH2-F1
#
_entry.id   AF-A0A539EKH2-F1
#
_cell.length_a   1.000
_cell.length_b   1.000
_cell.length_c   1.000
_cell.angle_alpha   90.00
_cell.angle_beta   90.00
_cell.angle_gamma   90.00
#
_symmetry.space_group_name_H-M   'P 1'
#
loop_
_entity.id
_entity.type
_entity.pdbx_description
1 polymer ?
#
loop_
_entity_poly.entity_id
_entity_poly.type
_entity_poly.pdbx_seq_one_letter_code
_entity_poly.pdbx_strand_id
1 'polypeptide(L)'
;MKVLFVSESHGWSGGAAQILVLGRGLVEAGWTVLLASPAGGEVAKRAPGVGMRHIDFMPRQDYDLFGARRIAKMVDAEGIQVLHAHHPRAHALCLVSTYLSSSRPVLVVTRRVSFKVSSNPFSALKYRNPRIDGYVAVAENVRRELISGGHHPLGCGHVGL
;
A
#
# COMPACT_ATOMS: atom_id res chain seq x y z
N MET A 1 9.80 -4.69 13.63
CA MET A 1 9.00 -5.27 12.51
C MET A 1 9.39 -4.59 11.21
N LYS A 2 9.13 -5.23 10.05
CA LYS A 2 9.42 -4.70 8.72
C LYS A 2 8.16 -4.59 7.87
N VAL A 3 7.98 -3.41 7.28
CA VAL A 3 6.86 -3.10 6.38
C VAL A 3 7.38 -2.62 5.02
N LEU A 4 6.71 -3.06 3.95
CA LEU A 4 6.93 -2.57 2.60
C LEU A 4 5.74 -1.72 2.15
N PHE A 5 5.96 -0.43 1.95
CA PHE A 5 5.01 0.47 1.31
C PHE A 5 5.15 0.36 -0.21
N VAL A 6 4.04 0.20 -0.91
CA VAL A 6 4.01 0.16 -2.38
C VAL A 6 3.15 1.30 -2.90
N SER A 7 3.74 2.13 -3.76
CA SER A 7 3.13 3.34 -4.29
C SER A 7 3.54 3.59 -5.74
N GLU A 8 2.60 4.00 -6.58
CA GLU A 8 2.84 4.45 -7.96
C GLU A 8 2.89 5.98 -8.08
N SER A 9 2.96 6.71 -6.96
CA SER A 9 2.93 8.17 -6.97
C SER A 9 4.21 8.78 -7.56
N HIS A 10 4.02 9.66 -8.54
CA HIS A 10 5.08 10.50 -9.12
C HIS A 10 5.13 11.89 -8.50
N GLY A 11 4.00 12.61 -8.53
CA GLY A 11 3.93 13.99 -8.05
C GLY A 11 3.67 14.12 -6.55
N TRP A 12 3.87 15.34 -6.04
CA TRP A 12 3.47 15.68 -4.68
C TRP A 12 1.95 15.81 -4.56
N SER A 13 1.38 15.22 -3.51
CA SER A 13 -0.07 15.18 -3.25
C SER A 13 -0.32 14.92 -1.77
N GLY A 14 -1.55 15.10 -1.30
CA GLY A 14 -1.93 14.70 0.07
C GLY A 14 -1.67 13.21 0.34
N GLY A 15 -1.85 12.34 -0.66
CA GLY A 15 -1.50 10.93 -0.56
C GLY A 15 0.01 10.68 -0.44
N ALA A 16 0.83 11.43 -1.18
CA ALA A 16 2.29 11.39 -1.05
C ALA A 16 2.75 11.84 0.34
N ALA A 17 2.19 12.93 0.85
CA ALA A 17 2.47 13.44 2.19
C ALA A 17 2.10 12.42 3.27
N GLN A 18 0.92 11.78 3.14
CA GLN A 18 0.47 10.78 4.10
C GLN A 18 1.40 9.55 4.17
N ILE A 19 1.94 9.10 3.03
CA ILE A 19 2.91 7.98 3.01
C ILE A 19 4.12 8.33 3.88
N LEU A 20 4.64 9.56 3.76
CA LEU A 20 5.80 10.02 4.54
C LEU A 20 5.47 10.17 6.02
N VAL A 21 4.31 10.74 6.37
CA VAL A 21 3.87 10.89 7.76
C VAL A 21 3.71 9.54 8.44
N LEU A 22 3.04 8.59 7.78
CA LEU A 22 2.87 7.23 8.28
C LEU A 22 4.22 6.52 8.40
N GLY A 23 5.07 6.64 7.39
CA GLY A 23 6.41 6.06 7.38
C GLY A 23 7.25 6.55 8.54
N ARG A 24 7.27 7.87 8.78
CA ARG A 24 7.96 8.49 9.91
C ARG A 24 7.48 7.93 11.25
N GLY A 25 6.16 7.90 11.46
CA GLY A 25 5.60 7.37 12.72
C GLY A 25 5.94 5.90 12.97
N LEU A 26 5.98 5.07 11.92
CA LEU A 26 6.42 3.67 12.04
C LEU A 26 7.92 3.56 12.35
N VAL A 27 8.77 4.38 11.71
CA VAL A 27 10.20 4.44 12.02
C VAL A 27 10.43 4.86 13.47
N GLU A 28 9.74 5.90 13.94
CA GLU A 28 9.78 6.37 15.33
C GLU A 28 9.30 5.30 16.31
N ALA A 29 8.35 4.45 15.90
CA ALA A 29 7.90 3.28 16.66
C ALA A 29 8.84 2.05 16.57
N GLY A 30 10.03 2.19 15.97
CA GLY A 30 11.04 1.12 15.87
C GLY A 30 10.82 0.13 14.73
N TRP A 31 10.00 0.47 13.73
CA TRP A 31 9.84 -0.37 12.53
C TRP A 31 10.88 -0.02 11.47
N THR A 32 11.30 -1.04 10.72
CA THR A 32 12.00 -0.82 9.45
C THR A 32 10.97 -0.61 8.36
N VAL A 33 11.03 0.55 7.69
CA VAL A 33 10.09 0.90 6.64
C VAL A 33 10.81 0.96 5.30
N LEU A 34 10.38 0.11 4.36
CA LEU A 34 10.84 0.11 2.99
C LEU A 34 9.76 0.75 2.10
N LEU A 35 10.17 1.51 1.10
CA LEU A 35 9.28 2.13 0.12
C LEU A 35 9.63 1.65 -1.28
N ALA A 36 8.74 0.88 -1.91
CA ALA A 36 8.76 0.58 -3.33
C ALA A 36 7.93 1.61 -4.09
N SER A 37 8.60 2.51 -4.82
CA SER A 37 7.96 3.52 -5.66
C SER A 37 8.88 3.99 -6.78
N PRO A 38 8.37 4.74 -7.77
CA PRO A 38 9.20 5.30 -8.83
C PRO A 38 10.36 6.13 -8.29
N ALA A 39 11.60 5.86 -8.71
CA ALA A 39 12.78 6.61 -8.25
C ALA A 39 12.69 8.13 -8.50
N GLY A 40 12.04 8.55 -9.59
CA GLY A 40 11.84 9.97 -9.89
C GLY A 40 10.70 10.64 -9.11
N GLY A 41 9.94 9.89 -8.31
CA GLY A 41 8.76 10.40 -7.61
C GLY A 41 9.08 11.21 -6.36
N GLU A 42 8.20 12.15 -6.01
CA GLU A 42 8.40 13.05 -4.85
C GLU A 42 8.47 12.30 -3.51
N VAL A 43 7.76 11.18 -3.37
CA VAL A 43 7.85 10.34 -2.16
C VAL A 43 9.22 9.68 -2.06
N ALA A 44 9.77 9.18 -3.18
CA ALA A 44 11.08 8.54 -3.21
C ALA A 44 12.20 9.51 -2.78
N LYS A 45 12.15 10.76 -3.28
CA LYS A 45 13.11 11.81 -2.94
C LYS A 45 13.11 12.17 -1.44
N ARG A 46 11.94 12.12 -0.80
CA ARG A 46 11.76 12.53 0.61
C ARG A 46 11.84 11.38 1.60
N ALA A 47 11.71 10.14 1.14
CA ALA A 47 11.72 8.93 1.96
C ALA A 47 12.95 8.81 2.87
N PRO A 48 14.21 9.07 2.41
CA PRO A 48 15.37 9.00 3.29
C PRO A 48 15.32 10.00 4.45
N GLY A 49 14.75 11.19 4.23
CA GLY A 49 14.62 12.23 5.24
C GLY A 49 13.67 11.88 6.39
N VAL A 50 12.86 10.83 6.24
CA VAL A 50 11.99 10.29 7.30
C VAL A 50 12.39 8.87 7.72
N GLY A 51 13.62 8.44 7.38
CA GLY A 51 14.17 7.15 7.79
C GLY A 51 13.67 5.94 7.01
N MET A 52 13.02 6.14 5.85
CA MET A 52 12.59 5.04 4.99
C MET A 52 13.67 4.65 3.98
N ARG A 53 13.85 3.34 3.77
CA ARG A 53 14.71 2.81 2.69
C ARG A 53 13.91 2.74 1.39
N HIS A 54 14.27 3.55 0.40
CA HIS A 54 13.65 3.53 -0.92
C HIS A 54 14.20 2.38 -1.78
N ILE A 55 13.31 1.77 -2.56
CA ILE A 55 13.60 0.79 -3.60
C ILE A 55 12.89 1.23 -4.87
N ASP A 56 13.63 1.34 -5.97
CA ASP A 56 13.02 1.67 -7.25
C ASP A 56 12.08 0.54 -7.71
N PHE A 57 10.83 0.94 -7.93
CA PHE A 57 9.76 0.07 -8.37
C PHE A 57 8.69 0.86 -9.12
N MET A 58 8.46 0.47 -10.38
CA MET A 58 7.46 1.08 -11.25
C MET A 58 6.48 0.01 -11.76
N PRO A 59 5.21 0.05 -11.36
CA PRO A 59 4.17 -0.79 -11.94
C PRO A 59 3.94 -0.52 -13.44
N ARG A 60 4.36 -1.41 -14.34
CA ARG A 60 4.15 -1.23 -15.80
C ARG A 60 2.73 -1.55 -16.25
N GLN A 61 2.10 -2.49 -15.53
CA GLN A 61 0.78 -3.13 -15.68
C GLN A 61 -0.26 -3.06 -14.55
N ASP A 62 -1.56 -3.13 -14.80
CA ASP A 62 -2.51 -3.59 -13.77
C ASP A 62 -2.32 -5.10 -13.49
N TYR A 63 -1.90 -5.85 -14.50
CA TYR A 63 -1.59 -7.29 -14.43
C TYR A 63 -0.08 -7.56 -14.56
N ASP A 64 0.76 -6.71 -13.96
CA ASP A 64 2.22 -6.90 -14.01
C ASP A 64 2.66 -8.09 -13.15
N LEU A 65 2.56 -9.31 -13.68
CA LEU A 65 2.96 -10.52 -12.96
C LEU A 65 4.45 -10.50 -12.60
N PHE A 66 5.28 -9.89 -13.44
CA PHE A 66 6.70 -9.67 -13.14
C PHE A 66 6.88 -8.71 -11.97
N GLY A 67 6.12 -7.62 -11.94
CA GLY A 67 6.04 -6.69 -10.81
C GLY A 67 5.61 -7.39 -9.51
N ALA A 68 4.54 -8.19 -9.55
CA ALA A 68 4.07 -8.96 -8.41
C ALA A 68 5.11 -9.98 -7.91
N ARG A 69 5.78 -10.69 -8.82
CA ARG A 69 6.86 -11.63 -8.48
C ARG A 69 8.08 -10.91 -7.89
N ARG A 70 8.40 -9.71 -8.34
CA ARG A 70 9.45 -8.88 -7.75
C ARG A 70 9.08 -8.45 -6.33
N ILE A 71 7.83 -8.06 -6.08
CA ILE A 71 7.34 -7.79 -4.71
C ILE A 71 7.47 -9.04 -3.84
N ALA A 72 7.00 -10.20 -4.30
CA ALA A 72 7.10 -11.46 -3.57
C ALA A 72 8.56 -11.81 -3.20
N LYS A 73 9.50 -11.64 -4.15
CA LYS A 73 10.93 -11.83 -3.87
C LYS A 73 11.45 -10.86 -2.81
N MET A 74 11.03 -9.59 -2.85
CA MET A 74 11.42 -8.61 -1.82
C MET A 74 10.84 -8.99 -0.46
N VAL A 75 9.60 -9.46 -0.42
CA VAL A 75 8.95 -9.91 0.81
C VAL A 75 9.77 -11.02 1.45
N ASP A 76 10.09 -12.07 0.69
CA ASP A 76 10.83 -13.22 1.20
C ASP A 76 12.28 -12.88 1.54
N ALA A 77 12.99 -12.12 0.70
CA ALA A 77 14.40 -11.80 0.89
C ALA A 77 14.64 -10.82 2.06
N GLU A 78 13.76 -9.83 2.24
CA GLU A 78 13.91 -8.84 3.31
C GLU A 78 13.21 -9.27 4.60
N GLY A 79 12.41 -10.34 4.59
CA GLY A 79 11.60 -10.78 5.72
C GLY A 79 10.48 -9.79 6.05
N ILE A 80 9.77 -9.30 5.01
CA ILE A 80 8.67 -8.34 5.18
C ILE A 80 7.47 -9.02 5.82
N GLN A 81 6.98 -8.42 6.89
CA GLN A 81 5.85 -8.94 7.66
C GLN A 81 4.54 -8.25 7.27
N VAL A 82 4.62 -6.99 6.83
CA VAL A 82 3.47 -6.20 6.42
C VAL A 82 3.70 -5.62 5.03
N LEU A 83 2.76 -5.83 4.12
CA LEU A 83 2.75 -5.24 2.79
C LEU A 83 1.63 -4.20 2.75
N HIS A 84 1.97 -2.94 2.52
CA HIS A 84 1.01 -1.84 2.53
C HIS A 84 0.86 -1.18 1.17
N ALA A 85 -0.31 -1.36 0.54
CA ALA A 85 -0.62 -0.78 -0.75
C ALA A 85 -1.31 0.59 -0.61
N HIS A 86 -0.76 1.63 -1.25
CA HIS A 86 -1.30 2.99 -1.16
C HIS A 86 -2.12 3.45 -2.38
N HIS A 87 -2.16 2.64 -3.43
CA HIS A 87 -2.84 2.95 -4.69
C HIS A 87 -3.52 1.70 -5.29
N PRO A 88 -4.50 1.85 -6.19
CA PRO A 88 -5.24 0.72 -6.76
C PRO A 88 -4.39 -0.32 -7.49
N ARG A 89 -3.36 0.10 -8.22
CA ARG A 89 -2.49 -0.80 -8.97
C ARG A 89 -1.42 -1.40 -8.06
N ALA A 90 -0.87 -0.62 -7.14
CA ALA A 90 -0.11 -1.17 -6.00
C ALA A 90 -0.89 -2.28 -5.26
N HIS A 91 -2.19 -2.10 -5.03
CA HIS A 91 -3.05 -3.10 -4.39
C HIS A 91 -3.13 -4.39 -5.22
N ALA A 92 -3.39 -4.30 -6.53
CA ALA A 92 -3.44 -5.47 -7.40
C ALA A 92 -2.13 -6.28 -7.36
N LEU A 93 -0.99 -5.60 -7.46
CA LEU A 93 0.33 -6.25 -7.42
C LEU A 93 0.64 -6.85 -6.05
N CYS A 94 0.32 -6.14 -4.97
CA CYS A 94 0.51 -6.63 -3.61
C CYS A 94 -0.34 -7.88 -3.36
N LEU A 95 -1.61 -7.86 -3.79
CA LEU A 95 -2.51 -9.01 -3.65
C LEU A 95 -1.94 -10.24 -4.36
N VAL A 96 -1.56 -10.11 -5.64
CA VAL A 96 -0.95 -11.22 -6.39
C VAL A 96 0.35 -11.67 -5.74
N SER A 97 1.17 -10.75 -5.23
CA SER A 97 2.43 -11.10 -4.57
C SER A 97 2.25 -11.99 -3.35
N THR A 98 1.13 -11.87 -2.61
CA THR A 98 0.84 -12.78 -1.48
C THR A 98 0.70 -14.25 -1.92
N TYR A 99 0.31 -14.51 -3.17
CA TYR A 99 0.19 -15.86 -3.75
C TYR A 99 1.53 -16.41 -4.25
N LEU A 100 2.48 -15.53 -4.52
CA LEU A 100 3.78 -15.88 -5.09
C LEU A 100 4.90 -15.94 -4.04
N SER A 101 4.72 -15.23 -2.92
CA SER A 101 5.65 -15.21 -1.81
C SER A 101 5.58 -16.54 -1.06
N SER A 102 6.73 -17.06 -0.63
CA SER A 102 6.80 -18.26 0.22
C SER A 102 6.31 -17.97 1.65
N SER A 103 6.44 -16.73 2.09
CA SER A 103 5.81 -16.22 3.31
C SER A 103 4.43 -15.62 3.03
N ARG A 104 3.53 -15.59 4.03
CA ARG A 104 2.24 -14.88 3.95
C ARG A 104 2.34 -13.56 4.73
N PRO A 105 2.77 -12.44 4.10
CA PRO A 105 2.76 -11.15 4.78
C PRO A 105 1.32 -10.69 5.03
N VAL A 106 1.13 -9.89 6.08
CA VAL A 106 -0.12 -9.18 6.31
C VAL A 106 -0.30 -8.13 5.22
N LEU A 107 -1.40 -8.20 4.47
CA LEU A 107 -1.69 -7.24 3.41
C LEU A 107 -2.67 -6.16 3.91
N VAL A 108 -2.19 -4.92 3.96
CA VAL A 108 -2.98 -3.75 4.32
C VAL A 108 -3.16 -2.84 3.11
N VAL A 109 -4.37 -2.36 2.87
CA VAL A 109 -4.67 -1.48 1.73
C VAL A 109 -5.20 -0.14 2.21
N THR A 110 -4.53 0.95 1.82
CA THR A 110 -5.01 2.31 2.04
C THR A 110 -5.93 2.70 0.88
N ARG A 111 -7.17 3.12 1.20
CA ARG A 111 -8.12 3.69 0.22
C ARG A 111 -8.25 5.19 0.48
N ARG A 112 -8.05 6.01 -0.57
CA ARG A 112 -8.03 7.48 -0.49
C ARG A 112 -9.14 8.18 -1.25
N VAL A 113 -9.99 7.40 -1.92
CA VAL A 113 -11.04 7.93 -2.79
C VAL A 113 -12.36 7.25 -2.51
N SER A 114 -13.37 8.10 -2.38
CA SER A 114 -14.79 7.82 -2.29
C SER A 114 -15.40 7.53 -3.67
N PHE A 115 -14.71 6.75 -4.51
CA PHE A 115 -15.28 6.25 -5.75
C PHE A 115 -15.85 4.88 -5.49
N LYS A 116 -17.17 4.71 -5.69
CA LYS A 116 -17.83 3.39 -5.76
C LYS A 116 -16.89 2.44 -6.48
N VAL A 117 -16.59 1.30 -5.85
CA VAL A 117 -15.92 0.18 -6.54
C VAL A 117 -16.66 0.02 -7.86
N SER A 118 -15.96 0.28 -8.98
CA SER A 118 -16.64 0.28 -10.27
C SER A 118 -17.35 -1.06 -10.45
N SER A 119 -18.48 -1.05 -11.16
CA SER A 119 -19.31 -2.24 -11.46
C SER A 119 -18.57 -3.34 -12.23
N ASN A 120 -17.26 -3.18 -12.48
CA ASN A 120 -16.42 -4.20 -13.07
C ASN A 120 -16.17 -5.32 -12.03
N PRO A 121 -16.65 -6.55 -12.27
CA PRO A 121 -16.55 -7.67 -11.33
C PRO A 121 -15.11 -7.98 -10.89
N PHE A 122 -14.12 -7.71 -11.73
CA PHE A 122 -12.70 -7.84 -11.36
C PHE A 122 -12.24 -6.84 -10.29
N SER A 123 -12.76 -5.60 -10.34
CA SER A 123 -12.49 -4.63 -9.27
C SER A 123 -13.25 -4.98 -7.99
N ALA A 124 -14.45 -5.53 -8.06
CA ALA A 124 -15.15 -6.01 -6.87
C ALA A 124 -14.46 -7.22 -6.21
N LEU A 125 -13.98 -8.17 -7.03
CA LEU A 125 -13.36 -9.40 -6.55
C LEU A 125 -11.98 -9.16 -5.90
N LYS A 126 -11.18 -8.21 -6.41
CA LYS A 126 -9.91 -7.86 -5.77
C LYS A 126 -10.10 -7.28 -4.37
N TYR A 127 -11.15 -6.48 -4.13
CA TYR A 127 -11.39 -5.88 -2.80
C TYR A 127 -12.05 -6.86 -1.82
N ARG A 128 -12.79 -7.86 -2.31
CA ARG A 128 -13.38 -8.90 -1.44
C ARG A 128 -12.44 -10.08 -1.19
N ASN A 129 -11.18 -9.98 -1.57
CA ASN A 129 -10.27 -11.11 -1.47
C ASN A 129 -9.90 -11.41 0.00
N PRO A 130 -10.03 -12.66 0.47
CA PRO A 130 -9.74 -13.04 1.86
C PRO A 130 -8.25 -12.95 2.24
N ARG A 131 -7.37 -12.61 1.31
CA ARG A 131 -5.96 -12.32 1.57
C ARG A 131 -5.69 -10.87 1.93
N ILE A 132 -6.72 -10.03 1.99
CA ILE A 132 -6.59 -8.66 2.48
C ILE A 132 -6.95 -8.67 3.95
N ASP A 133 -5.94 -8.46 4.78
CA ASP A 133 -6.08 -8.55 6.23
C ASP A 133 -6.58 -7.22 6.83
N GLY A 134 -6.52 -6.10 6.09
CA GLY A 134 -7.07 -4.84 6.55
C GLY A 134 -7.16 -3.72 5.53
N TYR A 135 -8.12 -2.82 5.77
CA TYR A 135 -8.22 -1.54 5.08
C TYR A 135 -7.96 -0.39 6.03
N VAL A 136 -7.10 0.54 5.61
CA VAL A 136 -6.91 1.82 6.29
C VAL A 136 -7.72 2.87 5.56
N ALA A 137 -8.71 3.44 6.27
CA ALA A 137 -9.44 4.60 5.80
C ALA A 137 -8.69 5.86 6.25
N VAL A 138 -8.46 6.77 5.32
CA VAL A 138 -7.70 8.01 5.60
C VAL A 138 -8.60 9.18 5.99
N ALA A 139 -9.92 8.96 5.94
CA ALA A 139 -10.96 9.90 6.30
C ALA A 139 -12.27 9.15 6.60
N GLU A 140 -13.14 9.74 7.44
CA GLU A 140 -14.36 9.06 7.92
C GLU A 140 -15.38 8.82 6.79
N ASN A 141 -15.39 9.67 5.77
CA ASN A 141 -16.18 9.46 4.55
C ASN A 141 -15.74 8.20 3.78
N VAL A 142 -14.43 7.92 3.69
CA VAL A 142 -13.90 6.69 3.07
C VAL A 142 -14.19 5.48 3.94
N ARG A 143 -14.15 5.64 5.28
CA ARG A 143 -14.54 4.59 6.23
C ARG A 143 -15.99 4.16 6.00
N ARG A 144 -16.92 5.11 5.89
CA ARG A 144 -18.34 4.84 5.61
C ARG A 144 -18.53 4.12 4.28
N GLU A 145 -17.79 4.48 3.25
CA GLU A 145 -17.85 3.79 1.96
C GLU A 145 -17.30 2.35 1.99
N LEU A 146 -16.23 2.11 2.73
CA LEU A 146 -15.68 0.76 2.91
C LEU A 146 -16.70 -0.14 3.61
N ILE A 147 -17.35 0.39 4.67
CA ILE A 147 -18.43 -0.29 5.39
C ILE A 147 -19.63 -0.54 4.46
N SER A 148 -20.08 0.45 3.69
CA SER A 148 -21.19 0.26 2.73
C SER A 148 -20.86 -0.73 1.61
N GLY A 149 -19.57 -0.92 1.30
CA GLY A 149 -19.08 -1.94 0.37
C GLY A 149 -18.89 -3.34 0.97
N GLY A 150 -19.10 -3.51 2.29
CA GLY A 150 -18.94 -4.77 3.01
C GLY A 150 -17.54 -5.05 3.57
N HIS A 151 -16.70 -4.02 3.79
CA HIS A 151 -15.34 -4.16 4.31
C HIS A 151 -15.23 -3.47 5.68
N HIS A 152 -14.56 -4.10 6.64
CA HIS A 152 -14.33 -3.55 7.98
C HIS A 152 -12.93 -2.91 8.07
N PRO A 153 -12.82 -1.57 8.04
CA PRO A 153 -11.53 -0.88 8.14
C PRO A 153 -10.98 -0.89 9.58
N LEU A 154 -9.64 -0.96 9.69
CA LEU A 154 -8.92 -1.09 10.96
C LEU A 154 -8.79 0.24 11.74
N GLY A 155 -9.14 1.39 11.14
CA GLY A 155 -9.09 2.70 11.80
C GLY A 155 -9.18 3.87 10.82
N CYS A 156 -9.28 5.10 11.36
CA CYS A 156 -9.29 6.36 10.60
C CYS A 156 -8.13 7.26 11.02
N GLY A 157 -7.19 7.56 10.12
CA GLY A 157 -6.09 8.49 10.42
C GLY A 157 -6.48 9.93 10.09
N HIS A 158 -6.67 10.78 11.11
CA HIS A 158 -6.82 12.24 10.89
C HIS A 158 -5.45 12.84 10.56
N VAL A 159 -5.29 13.41 9.37
CA VAL A 159 -4.13 14.22 9.00
C VAL A 159 -4.45 15.68 9.34
N GLY A 160 -4.02 16.13 10.51
CA GLY A 160 -3.92 17.57 10.80
C GLY A 160 -2.72 18.11 10.04
N LEU A 161 -2.97 19.03 9.10
CA LEU A 161 -1.95 19.87 8.48
C LEU A 161 -1.40 20.87 9.47
#